data_AF-A0A6J4FPU7-F1
#
_entry.id   AF-A0A6J4FPU7-F1
#
_cell.length_a   1.000
_cell.length_b   1.000
_cell.length_c   1.000
_cell.angle_alpha   90.00
_cell.angle_beta   90.00
_cell.angle_gamma   90.00
#
_symmetry.space_group_name_H-M   'P 1'
#
loop_
_entity.id
_entity.type
_entity.pdbx_description
1 polymer ?
#
loop_
_entity_poly.entity_id
_entity_poly.type
_entity_poly.pdbx_seq_one_letter_code
_entity_poly.pdbx_strand_id
1 'polypeptide(L)' 'MPRYRVIITRDVTESTLVEVEAETPELAEAAAFDTLYASADTEWELDEGSWNRGDSHVTDMDELP' A
#
# COMPACT_ATOMS: atom_id res chain seq x y z
N MET A 1 -12.43 11.44 -9.70
CA MET A 1 -12.42 10.35 -8.70
C MET A 1 -11.47 10.78 -7.60
N PRO A 2 -11.78 10.55 -6.31
CA PRO A 2 -10.87 10.88 -5.23
C PRO A 2 -9.53 10.14 -5.37
N ARG A 3 -8.48 10.76 -4.87
CA ARG A 3 -7.13 10.19 -4.83
C ARG A 3 -6.88 9.65 -3.44
N TYR A 4 -6.29 8.47 -3.39
CA TYR A 4 -5.92 7.80 -2.16
C TYR A 4 -4.42 7.53 -2.16
N ARG A 5 -3.80 7.77 -1.01
CA ARG A 5 -2.45 7.33 -0.71
C ARG A 5 -2.55 6.12 0.22
N VAL A 6 -2.10 4.98 -0.27
CA VAL A 6 -2.17 3.69 0.43
C VAL A 6 -0.77 3.28 0.86
N ILE A 7 -0.60 3.01 2.16
CA ILE A 7 0.63 2.47 2.73
C ILE A 7 0.50 0.96 2.80
N ILE A 8 1.34 0.25 2.05
CA ILE A 8 1.39 -1.21 2.04
C ILE A 8 2.67 -1.64 2.73
N THR A 9 2.54 -2.53 3.71
CA THR A 9 3.68 -3.11 4.45
C THR A 9 3.81 -4.59 4.14
N ARG A 10 4.99 -5.05 3.73
CA ARG A 10 5.36 -6.47 3.57
C ARG A 10 6.49 -6.85 4.52
N ASP A 11 6.61 -8.14 4.78
CA ASP A 11 7.67 -8.76 5.60
C ASP A 11 8.01 -7.99 6.88
N VAL A 12 6.96 -7.38 7.46
CA VAL A 12 6.97 -6.72 8.75
C VAL A 12 7.94 -5.54 8.93
N THR A 13 8.82 -5.37 7.97
CA THR A 13 9.91 -4.44 7.97
C THR A 13 10.09 -3.78 6.65
N GLU A 14 9.09 -3.74 5.79
CA GLU A 14 9.20 -3.05 4.52
C GLU A 14 7.88 -2.37 4.21
N SER A 15 7.86 -1.05 4.08
CA SER A 15 6.66 -0.32 3.65
C SER A 15 6.88 0.41 2.33
N THR A 16 5.79 0.61 1.60
CA THR A 16 5.78 1.37 0.35
C THR A 16 4.50 2.19 0.25
N LEU A 17 4.58 3.26 -0.53
CA LEU A 17 3.51 4.22 -0.74
C LEU A 17 3.01 4.11 -2.17
N VAL A 18 1.71 3.82 -2.32
CA VAL A 18 1.05 3.74 -3.64
C VAL A 18 -0.06 4.78 -3.69
N GLU A 19 -0.02 5.64 -4.70
CA GLU A 19 -1.07 6.62 -4.96
C GLU A 19 -1.99 6.10 -6.07
N VAL A 20 -3.29 6.03 -5.80
CA VAL A 20 -4.31 5.51 -6.73
C VAL A 20 -5.54 6.42 -6.79
N GLU A 21 -6.26 6.38 -7.90
CA GLU A 21 -7.55 7.04 -8.06
C GLU A 21 -8.66 5.98 -7.97
N ALA A 22 -9.60 6.15 -7.04
CA ALA A 22 -10.69 5.20 -6.82
C ALA A 22 -11.98 5.93 -6.42
N GLU A 23 -13.13 5.27 -6.55
CA GLU A 23 -14.42 5.85 -6.14
C GLU A 23 -14.74 5.60 -4.67
N THR A 24 -14.18 4.54 -4.09
CA THR A 24 -14.34 4.20 -2.67
C THR A 24 -13.01 3.74 -2.07
N PRO A 25 -12.85 3.82 -0.74
CA PRO A 25 -11.67 3.33 -0.04
C PRO A 25 -11.38 1.84 -0.28
N GLU A 26 -12.42 0.99 -0.37
CA GLU A 26 -12.24 -0.44 -0.63
C GLU A 26 -11.72 -0.71 -2.05
N LEU A 27 -12.13 0.11 -3.02
CA LEU A 27 -11.62 0.06 -4.39
C LEU A 27 -10.18 0.59 -4.47
N ALA A 28 -9.83 1.56 -3.62
CA ALA A 28 -8.47 2.07 -3.52
C ALA A 28 -7.48 1.01 -3.03
N GLU A 29 -7.86 0.22 -2.03
CA GLU A 29 -7.04 -0.90 -1.53
C GLU A 29 -6.77 -1.93 -2.64
N ALA A 30 -7.81 -2.36 -3.35
CA ALA A 30 -7.66 -3.32 -4.46
C ALA A 30 -6.77 -2.76 -5.58
N ALA A 31 -6.99 -1.50 -5.97
CA ALA A 31 -6.19 -0.82 -7.00
C ALA A 31 -4.73 -0.64 -6.59
N ALA A 32 -4.47 -0.39 -5.29
CA ALA A 32 -3.13 -0.25 -4.76
C ALA A 32 -2.37 -1.58 -4.79
N PHE A 33 -3.02 -2.69 -4.43
CA PHE A 33 -2.43 -4.02 -4.60
C PHE A 33 -2.18 -4.37 -6.06
N ASP A 34 -3.14 -4.13 -6.97
CA ASP A 34 -2.93 -4.39 -8.40
C ASP A 34 -1.76 -3.58 -8.96
N THR A 35 -1.63 -2.31 -8.57
CA THR A 35 -0.51 -1.44 -8.95
C THR A 35 0.82 -1.97 -8.40
N LEU A 36 0.82 -2.42 -7.15
CA LEU A 36 1.98 -3.01 -6.50
C LEU A 36 2.44 -4.31 -7.19
N TYR A 37 1.50 -5.20 -7.54
CA TYR A 37 1.78 -6.45 -8.25
C TYR A 37 2.21 -6.22 -9.70
N ALA A 38 1.74 -5.16 -10.34
CA ALA A 38 2.13 -4.78 -11.70
C ALA A 38 3.50 -4.07 -11.75
N SER A 39 3.92 -3.41 -10.67
CA SER A 39 5.23 -2.76 -10.55
C SER A 39 6.31 -3.74 -10.10
N ALA A 40 7.07 -4.27 -11.06
CA ALA A 40 8.23 -5.12 -10.81
C ALA A 40 9.39 -4.39 -10.08
N ASP A 41 9.39 -3.05 -10.10
CA ASP A 41 10.42 -2.16 -9.51
C ASP A 41 9.88 -1.39 -8.29
N THR A 42 8.98 -1.97 -7.50
CA THR A 42 8.55 -1.29 -6.28
C THR A 42 9.70 -1.26 -5.28
N GLU A 43 10.14 -0.06 -4.91
CA GLU A 43 11.10 0.18 -3.83
C GLU A 43 10.40 0.04 -2.47
N TRP A 44 11.05 -0.67 -1.55
CA TRP A 44 10.55 -0.98 -0.22
C TRP A 44 11.51 -0.42 0.82
N GLU A 45 11.00 0.31 1.81
CA GLU A 45 11.81 0.92 2.87
C GLU A 45 11.70 0.15 4.17
N LEU A 46 12.84 -0.08 4.84
CA LEU A 46 12.94 -1.03 5.94
C LEU A 46 12.34 -0.46 7.27
N ASP A 47 11.22 -0.98 7.78
CA ASP A 47 10.46 -0.54 8.98
C ASP A 47 10.57 -1.51 10.18
N GLU A 48 11.49 -1.33 11.13
CA GLU A 48 11.75 -2.29 12.23
C GLU A 48 10.60 -2.48 13.28
N GLY A 49 9.34 -2.19 12.96
CA GLY A 49 8.23 -2.09 13.90
C GLY A 49 7.22 -3.25 13.95
N SER A 50 7.17 -4.13 12.95
CA SER A 50 6.10 -5.12 12.88
C SER A 50 6.68 -6.54 13.08
N TRP A 51 5.98 -7.43 13.80
CA TRP A 51 6.47 -8.78 14.15
C TRP A 51 5.52 -9.84 13.57
N ASN A 52 6.04 -10.75 12.74
CA ASN A 52 5.37 -11.95 12.20
C ASN A 52 4.05 -11.80 11.42
N ARG A 53 4.04 -11.11 10.28
CA ARG A 53 3.03 -11.34 9.22
C ARG A 53 3.71 -11.56 7.87
N GLY A 54 3.60 -12.78 7.34
CA GLY A 54 4.27 -13.21 6.11
C GLY A 54 3.66 -12.68 4.81
N ASP A 55 2.47 -12.08 4.86
CA ASP A 55 1.80 -11.47 3.70
C ASP A 55 1.77 -9.94 3.83
N SER A 56 1.91 -9.25 2.69
CA SER A 56 1.77 -7.80 2.59
C SER A 56 0.35 -7.36 2.93
N HIS A 57 0.20 -6.32 3.73
CA HIS A 57 -1.10 -5.77 4.15
C HIS A 57 -1.09 -4.25 4.15
N VAL A 58 -2.25 -3.64 3.90
CA VAL A 58 -2.42 -2.20 4.06
C VAL A 58 -2.33 -1.85 5.55
N THR A 59 -1.50 -0.86 5.86
CA THR A 59 -1.31 -0.38 7.23
C THR A 59 -2.00 0.95 7.46
N ASP A 60 -2.08 1.78 6.44
CA ASP A 60 -2.78 3.06 6.49
C ASP A 60 -3.29 3.49 5.12
N MET A 61 -4.30 4.35 5.11
CA MET A 61 -4.86 4.93 3.88
C MET A 61 -5.40 6.34 4.13
N ASP A 62 -4.83 7.30 3.41
CA ASP A 62 -5.24 8.70 3.44
C ASP A 62 -5.94 9.10 2.14
N GLU A 63 -7.07 9.78 2.23
CA GLU A 63 -7.68 10.48 1.09
C GLU A 63 -6.96 11.82 0.87
N LEU A 64 -6.46 12.04 -0.34
CA LEU A 64 -5.75 13.26 -0.73
C LEU A 64 -6.75 14.35 -1.17
N PRO A 65 -6.55 15.62 -0.77
CA PRO A 65 -7.41 16.75 -1.13
C PRO A 65 -7.33 17.15 -2.61
#